data_AF-A0A178UQR6-F1
#
_entry.id   AF-A0A178UQR6-F1
#
_cell.length_a   1.000
_cell.length_b   1.000
_cell.length_c   1.000
_cell.angle_alpha   90.00
_cell.angle_beta   90.00
_cell.angle_gamma   90.00
#
_symmetry.space_group_name_H-M   'P 1'
#
loop_
_entity.id
_entity.type
_entity.pdbx_description
1 polymer ?
#
loop_
_entity_poly.entity_id
_entity_poly.type
_entity_poly.pdbx_seq_one_letter_code
_entity_poly.pdbx_strand_id
1 'polypeptide(L)'
;MDPFYTGDMPKWLSDEALPTHSKKYYLVQESELPENDWLHLFIEIAFLKANPELVASPPLEISKVVLETKEDYITEAREKLHAENAIFYISYKYTGVSSSDHKAIIRKTMDGVPEHMSLEIALVK
;
A
#
# COMPACT_ATOMS: atom_id res chain seq x y z
N MET A 1 -0.39 -6.00 19.40
CA MET A 1 0.02 -5.79 17.99
C MET A 1 1.46 -6.28 17.81
N ASP A 2 1.76 -6.99 16.71
CA ASP A 2 3.11 -7.53 16.44
C ASP A 2 4.13 -6.38 16.25
N PRO A 3 5.35 -6.46 16.82
CA PRO A 3 6.38 -5.40 16.71
C PRO A 3 6.73 -4.98 15.27
N PHE A 4 6.51 -5.84 14.29
CA PHE A 4 6.71 -5.55 12.87
C PHE A 4 5.80 -4.43 12.36
N TYR A 5 4.59 -4.31 12.93
CA TYR A 5 3.62 -3.28 12.56
C TYR A 5 3.65 -2.07 13.50
N THR A 6 4.57 -2.01 14.47
CA THR A 6 4.68 -0.88 15.42
C THR A 6 6.03 -0.18 15.40
N GLY A 7 7.00 -0.68 14.60
CA GLY A 7 8.31 -0.06 14.43
C GLY A 7 8.34 1.05 13.37
N ASP A 8 9.54 1.54 13.05
CA ASP A 8 9.76 2.53 12.00
C ASP A 8 9.17 2.09 10.66
N MET A 9 8.70 3.05 9.85
CA MET A 9 8.20 2.75 8.52
C MET A 9 9.32 2.15 7.66
N PRO A 10 9.08 1.03 6.94
CA PRO A 10 10.12 0.44 6.11
C PRO A 10 10.51 1.39 4.97
N LYS A 11 11.66 1.09 4.36
CA LYS A 11 12.10 1.77 3.15
C LYS A 11 11.41 1.16 1.93
N TRP A 12 11.36 1.92 0.85
CA TRP A 12 10.87 1.40 -0.43
C TRP A 12 11.64 0.15 -0.85
N LEU A 13 10.94 -0.80 -1.46
CA LEU A 13 11.53 -2.05 -1.93
C LEU A 13 12.57 -1.78 -3.03
N SER A 14 13.75 -2.37 -2.90
CA SER A 14 14.68 -2.49 -4.02
C SER A 14 14.10 -3.46 -5.06
N ASP A 15 14.47 -3.33 -6.33
CA ASP A 15 14.04 -4.26 -7.38
C ASP A 15 14.45 -5.72 -7.08
N GLU A 16 15.53 -5.91 -6.31
CA GLU A 16 15.98 -7.23 -5.82
C GLU A 16 15.11 -7.81 -4.68
N ALA A 17 14.38 -6.96 -3.95
CA ALA A 17 13.49 -7.35 -2.85
C ALA A 17 12.07 -7.71 -3.32
N LEU A 18 11.80 -7.56 -4.62
CA LEU A 18 10.55 -7.98 -5.25
C LEU A 18 10.34 -9.50 -5.09
N PRO A 19 9.10 -10.02 -5.25
CA PRO A 19 8.62 -11.28 -4.65
C PRO A 19 9.30 -12.58 -5.07
N THR A 20 10.37 -12.52 -5.85
CA THR A 20 11.06 -13.66 -6.44
C THR A 20 11.53 -14.69 -5.40
N HIS A 21 11.70 -14.31 -4.12
CA HIS A 21 12.23 -15.20 -3.08
C HIS A 21 11.55 -15.18 -1.70
N SER A 22 10.47 -14.41 -1.49
CA SER A 22 9.91 -14.19 -0.14
C SER A 22 8.39 -14.42 -0.10
N LYS A 23 7.94 -15.39 0.71
CA LYS A 23 6.50 -15.69 0.94
C LYS A 23 5.72 -14.52 1.58
N LYS A 24 6.43 -13.50 2.07
CA LYS A 24 5.88 -12.35 2.78
C LYS A 24 5.38 -11.28 1.82
N TYR A 25 5.93 -11.21 0.61
CA TYR A 25 5.54 -10.23 -0.39
C TYR A 25 4.54 -10.83 -1.38
N TYR A 26 3.54 -10.05 -1.74
CA TYR A 26 2.59 -10.36 -2.78
C TYR A 26 2.52 -9.20 -3.78
N LEU A 27 2.72 -9.50 -5.07
CA LEU A 27 2.51 -8.53 -6.13
C LEU A 27 1.07 -8.66 -6.61
N VAL A 28 0.29 -7.60 -6.38
CA VAL A 28 -1.10 -7.52 -6.78
C VAL A 28 -1.19 -7.48 -8.30
N GLN A 29 -2.02 -8.33 -8.88
CA GLN A 29 -2.26 -8.39 -10.31
C GLN A 29 -3.20 -7.24 -10.72
N GLU A 30 -3.02 -6.73 -11.94
CA GLU A 30 -3.90 -5.67 -12.48
C GLU A 30 -5.38 -6.10 -12.50
N SER A 31 -5.66 -7.39 -12.71
CA SER A 31 -7.02 -7.94 -12.68
C SER A 31 -7.68 -7.89 -11.30
N GLU A 32 -6.91 -7.75 -10.21
CA GLU A 32 -7.43 -7.66 -8.85
C GLU A 32 -7.73 -6.20 -8.44
N LEU A 33 -7.20 -5.21 -9.16
CA LEU A 33 -7.38 -3.79 -8.82
C LEU A 33 -8.85 -3.34 -8.87
N PRO A 34 -9.69 -3.73 -9.86
CA PRO A 34 -11.09 -3.34 -9.89
C PRO A 34 -11.91 -3.90 -8.72
N GLU A 35 -11.56 -5.07 -8.19
CA GLU A 35 -12.21 -5.67 -7.02
C GLU A 35 -11.71 -5.07 -5.69
N ASN A 36 -10.59 -4.34 -5.74
CA ASN A 36 -9.93 -3.72 -4.60
C ASN A 36 -9.82 -2.19 -4.78
N ASP A 37 -10.93 -1.57 -5.18
CA ASP A 37 -11.05 -0.14 -5.43
C ASP A 37 -10.67 0.72 -4.22
N TRP A 38 -10.81 0.21 -3.00
CA TRP A 38 -10.34 0.83 -1.76
C TRP A 38 -8.82 1.14 -1.76
N LEU A 39 -8.01 0.49 -2.60
CA LEU A 39 -6.60 0.87 -2.80
C LEU A 39 -6.47 2.29 -3.38
N HIS A 40 -7.48 2.79 -4.09
CA HIS A 40 -7.52 4.19 -4.53
C HIS A 40 -7.54 5.15 -3.35
N LEU A 41 -8.28 4.84 -2.27
CA LEU A 41 -8.29 5.67 -1.06
C LEU A 41 -6.88 5.84 -0.48
N PHE A 42 -6.04 4.80 -0.54
CA PHE A 42 -4.67 4.87 -0.01
C PHE A 42 -3.80 5.83 -0.80
N ILE A 43 -3.89 5.81 -2.15
CA ILE A 43 -3.12 6.74 -2.97
C ILE A 43 -3.66 8.17 -2.92
N GLU A 44 -4.96 8.35 -2.70
CA GLU A 44 -5.56 9.67 -2.49
C GLU A 44 -5.06 10.30 -1.18
N ILE A 45 -5.06 9.55 -0.07
CA ILE A 45 -4.52 10.04 1.20
C ILE A 45 -3.02 10.33 1.06
N ALA A 46 -2.25 9.45 0.40
CA ALA A 46 -0.84 9.69 0.14
C ALA A 46 -0.61 10.96 -0.70
N PHE A 47 -1.41 11.17 -1.74
CA PHE A 47 -1.34 12.34 -2.59
C PHE A 47 -1.66 13.63 -1.82
N LEU A 48 -2.73 13.67 -1.04
CA LEU A 48 -3.11 14.83 -0.24
C LEU A 48 -2.08 15.12 0.86
N LYS A 49 -1.46 14.08 1.44
CA LYS A 49 -0.35 14.24 2.38
C LYS A 49 0.88 14.89 1.71
N ALA A 50 1.15 14.55 0.44
CA ALA A 50 2.25 15.13 -0.33
C ALA A 50 1.98 16.56 -0.79
N ASN A 51 0.71 16.92 -0.98
CA ASN A 51 0.23 18.20 -1.51
C ASN A 51 -0.82 18.80 -0.55
N PRO A 52 -0.43 19.20 0.67
CA PRO A 52 -1.36 19.62 1.72
C PRO A 52 -2.17 20.88 1.39
N GLU A 53 -1.77 21.64 0.38
CA GLU A 53 -2.49 22.79 -0.16
C GLU A 53 -3.70 22.43 -1.02
N LEU A 54 -3.80 21.18 -1.47
CA LEU A 54 -4.91 20.70 -2.30
C LEU A 54 -6.06 20.17 -1.44
N VAL A 55 -7.29 20.44 -1.88
CA VAL A 55 -8.52 19.99 -1.19
C VAL A 55 -9.00 18.64 -1.72
N ALA A 56 -8.56 18.25 -2.92
CA ALA A 56 -8.91 16.99 -3.56
C ALA A 56 -7.77 16.51 -4.46
N SER A 57 -7.68 15.19 -4.64
CA SER A 57 -6.81 14.57 -5.63
C SER A 57 -7.37 14.75 -7.04
N PRO A 58 -6.51 14.95 -8.05
CA PRO A 58 -6.89 14.70 -9.44
C PRO A 58 -7.13 13.19 -9.65
N PRO A 59 -7.65 12.76 -10.81
CA PRO A 59 -7.72 11.33 -11.12
C PRO A 59 -6.34 10.66 -11.02
N LEU A 60 -6.24 9.68 -10.13
CA LEU A 60 -5.03 8.91 -9.87
C LEU A 60 -5.14 7.51 -10.49
N GLU A 61 -4.03 6.99 -10.98
CA GLU A 61 -3.92 5.66 -11.59
C GLU A 61 -2.87 4.83 -10.83
N ILE A 62 -3.30 3.68 -10.29
CA ILE A 62 -2.40 2.72 -9.64
C ILE A 62 -1.53 2.08 -10.73
N SER A 63 -0.21 2.16 -10.57
CA SER A 63 0.76 1.53 -11.48
C SER A 63 1.28 0.19 -10.94
N LYS A 64 1.51 0.08 -9.62
CA LYS A 64 1.97 -1.16 -8.99
C LYS A 64 1.61 -1.19 -7.52
N VAL A 65 1.21 -2.35 -7.02
CA VAL A 65 1.01 -2.58 -5.57
C VAL A 65 1.77 -3.83 -5.16
N VAL A 66 2.64 -3.68 -4.17
CA VAL A 66 3.24 -4.81 -3.45
C VAL A 66 2.73 -4.78 -2.02
N LEU A 67 2.19 -5.91 -1.59
CA LEU A 67 1.72 -6.13 -0.23
C LEU A 67 2.80 -6.91 0.55
N GLU A 68 3.07 -6.50 1.78
CA GLU A 68 3.85 -7.25 2.74
C GLU A 68 3.01 -7.56 3.98
N THR A 69 2.89 -8.84 4.32
CA THR A 69 2.18 -9.28 5.52
C THR A 69 2.85 -10.49 6.17
N LYS A 70 2.73 -10.57 7.49
CA LYS A 70 3.11 -11.73 8.31
C LYS A 70 1.99 -12.75 8.50
N GLU A 71 0.81 -12.50 7.96
CA GLU A 71 -0.34 -13.40 8.04
C GLU A 71 -0.14 -14.61 7.10
N ASP A 72 0.78 -15.49 7.50
CA ASP A 72 1.26 -16.65 6.76
C ASP A 72 0.25 -17.80 6.67
N TYR A 73 -0.80 -17.77 7.50
CA TYR A 73 -1.96 -18.64 7.40
C TYR A 73 -2.82 -18.36 6.16
N ILE A 74 -2.67 -17.20 5.53
CA ILE A 74 -3.39 -16.84 4.30
C ILE A 74 -2.66 -17.44 3.10
N THR A 75 -3.18 -18.56 2.60
CA THR A 75 -2.58 -19.32 1.50
C THR A 75 -2.89 -18.72 0.13
N GLU A 76 -4.09 -18.16 -0.02
CA GLU A 76 -4.53 -17.55 -1.28
C GLU A 76 -4.02 -16.13 -1.41
N ALA A 77 -3.38 -15.84 -2.53
CA ALA A 77 -2.69 -14.58 -2.75
C ALA A 77 -3.66 -13.37 -2.72
N ARG A 78 -4.87 -13.55 -3.28
CA ARG A 78 -5.98 -12.59 -3.22
C ARG A 78 -6.47 -12.30 -1.81
N GLU A 79 -6.46 -13.28 -0.92
CA GLU A 79 -6.94 -13.12 0.46
C GLU A 79 -5.95 -12.29 1.28
N LYS A 80 -4.67 -12.27 0.88
CA LYS A 80 -3.64 -11.46 1.55
C LYS A 80 -3.94 -9.96 1.46
N LEU A 81 -4.59 -9.50 0.39
CA LEU A 81 -5.02 -8.09 0.26
C LEU A 81 -5.95 -7.66 1.40
N HIS A 82 -6.71 -8.61 1.95
CA HIS A 82 -7.64 -8.39 3.05
C HIS A 82 -7.05 -8.71 4.42
N ALA A 83 -5.74 -9.01 4.51
CA ALA A 83 -5.04 -9.19 5.77
C ALA A 83 -5.33 -8.04 6.74
N GLU A 84 -5.49 -8.33 8.03
CA GLU A 84 -5.81 -7.30 9.03
C GLU A 84 -4.67 -6.28 9.13
N ASN A 85 -3.44 -6.78 9.19
CA ASN A 85 -2.24 -5.98 9.30
C ASN A 85 -1.34 -6.17 8.08
N ALA A 86 -1.04 -5.08 7.40
CA ALA A 86 -0.30 -5.13 6.15
C ALA A 86 0.45 -3.84 5.87
N ILE A 87 1.54 -3.96 5.12
CA ILE A 87 2.29 -2.85 4.55
C ILE A 87 2.11 -2.89 3.04
N PHE A 88 1.66 -1.77 2.47
CA PHE A 88 1.43 -1.59 1.06
C PHE A 88 2.50 -0.67 0.49
N TYR A 89 3.17 -1.13 -0.56
CA TYR A 89 4.10 -0.35 -1.35
C TYR A 89 3.41 -0.05 -2.67
N ILE A 90 2.92 1.17 -2.83
CA ILE A 90 2.10 1.57 -3.97
C ILE A 90 2.85 2.57 -4.83
N SER A 91 2.97 2.29 -6.14
CA SER A 91 3.33 3.29 -7.12
C SER A 91 2.11 3.72 -7.92
N TYR A 92 1.98 5.02 -8.16
CA TYR A 92 0.81 5.60 -8.81
C TYR A 92 1.19 6.85 -9.63
N LYS A 93 0.31 7.23 -10.54
CA LYS A 93 0.42 8.41 -11.40
C LYS A 93 -0.83 9.25 -11.25
N TYR A 94 -0.76 10.50 -11.68
CA TYR A 94 -1.95 11.32 -11.89
C TYR A 94 -2.01 11.82 -13.32
N THR A 95 -3.20 11.85 -13.88
CA THR A 95 -3.40 12.22 -15.29
C THR A 95 -3.06 13.69 -15.49
N GLY A 96 -2.04 14.00 -16.31
CA GLY A 96 -1.80 15.35 -16.83
C GLY A 96 -0.41 15.97 -16.59
N VAL A 97 0.47 15.40 -15.76
CA VAL A 97 1.84 15.94 -15.56
C VAL A 97 2.86 14.81 -15.36
N SER A 98 3.86 14.75 -16.25
CA SER A 98 5.11 13.95 -16.26
C SER A 98 5.10 12.47 -15.83
N SER A 99 5.91 11.67 -16.53
CA SER A 99 6.02 10.21 -16.47
C SER A 99 6.60 9.60 -15.18
N SER A 100 6.74 10.35 -14.09
CA SER A 100 7.36 9.87 -12.85
C SER A 100 6.34 9.22 -11.93
N ASP A 101 6.48 7.92 -11.69
CA ASP A 101 5.70 7.20 -10.69
C ASP A 101 5.91 7.82 -9.30
N HIS A 102 4.83 8.28 -8.68
CA HIS A 102 4.79 8.59 -7.26
C HIS A 102 4.79 7.30 -6.47
N LYS A 103 5.43 7.30 -5.30
CA LYS A 103 5.60 6.11 -4.47
C LYS A 103 5.21 6.41 -3.04
N ALA A 104 4.40 5.54 -2.46
CA ALA A 104 3.93 5.65 -1.09
C ALA A 104 3.98 4.30 -0.38
N ILE A 105 4.37 4.34 0.89
CA ILE A 105 4.35 3.19 1.79
C ILE A 105 3.23 3.44 2.79
N ILE A 106 2.26 2.53 2.84
CA ILE A 106 1.10 2.63 3.73
C ILE A 106 1.12 1.42 4.64
N ARG A 107 1.17 1.64 5.95
CA ARG A 107 0.95 0.58 6.94
C ARG A 107 -0.48 0.65 7.43
N LYS A 108 -1.24 -0.42 7.21
CA LYS A 108 -2.58 -0.63 7.76
C LYS A 108 -2.47 -1.56 8.96
N THR A 109 -3.09 -1.15 10.08
CA THR A 109 -3.13 -1.96 11.28
C THR A 109 -4.50 -1.94 11.95
N MET A 110 -4.84 -3.04 12.61
CA MET A 110 -6.03 -3.23 13.43
C MET A 110 -5.60 -3.52 14.87
N ASP A 111 -6.21 -2.88 15.86
CA ASP A 111 -5.83 -3.05 17.28
C ASP A 111 -6.66 -4.14 18.01
N GLY A 112 -7.52 -4.84 17.29
CA GLY A 112 -8.44 -5.85 17.81
C GLY A 112 -9.77 -5.29 18.33
N VAL A 113 -9.94 -3.96 18.35
CA VAL A 113 -11.26 -3.34 18.52
C VAL A 113 -11.96 -3.34 17.17
N PRO A 114 -13.19 -3.89 17.06
CA PRO A 114 -13.94 -3.86 15.82
C PRO A 114 -14.02 -2.45 15.25
N GLU A 115 -13.86 -2.33 13.93
CA GLU A 115 -13.95 -1.07 13.17
C GLU A 115 -12.84 -0.04 13.45
N HIS A 116 -11.90 -0.31 14.37
CA HIS A 116 -10.76 0.58 14.61
C HIS A 116 -9.58 0.21 13.71
N MET A 117 -9.31 1.09 12.73
CA MET A 117 -8.19 0.96 11.79
C MET A 117 -7.26 2.16 11.93
N SER A 118 -5.95 1.90 11.91
CA SER A 118 -4.90 2.92 11.83
C SER A 118 -4.15 2.82 10.51
N LEU A 119 -3.92 3.98 9.89
CA LEU A 119 -3.13 4.13 8.67
C LEU A 119 -1.92 5.03 8.95
N GLU A 120 -0.73 4.51 8.72
CA GLU A 120 0.51 5.28 8.73
C GLU A 120 1.04 5.39 7.29
N ILE A 121 1.55 6.57 6.91
CA ILE A 121 1.90 6.86 5.52
C ILE A 121 3.29 7.50 5.46
N ALA A 122 4.19 6.90 4.69
CA ALA A 122 5.47 7.48 4.29
C ALA A 122 5.50 7.73 2.78
N LEU A 123 5.92 8.94 2.41
CA LEU A 123 6.12 9.36 1.03
C LEU A 123 7.56 9.04 0.62
N VAL A 124 7.75 8.50 -0.57
CA VAL A 124 9.08 8.20 -1.11
C VAL A 124 9.43 9.29 -2.13
N LYS A 125 10.58 9.93 -1.90
CA LYS A 125 11.12 10.98 -2.77
C LYS A 125 11.97 10.40 -3.88
#